data_AF-A0A4Y9ABG6-F1
#
_entry.id   AF-A0A4Y9ABG6-F1
#
_cell.length_a   1.000
_cell.length_b   1.000
_cell.length_c   1.000
_cell.angle_alpha   90.00
_cell.angle_beta   90.00
_cell.angle_gamma   90.00
#
_symmetry.space_group_name_H-M   'P 1'
#
loop_
_entity.id
_entity.type
_entity.pdbx_description
1 polymer ?
#
loop_
_entity_poly.entity_id
_entity_poly.type
_entity_poly.pdbx_seq_one_letter_code
_entity_poly.pdbx_strand_id
1 'polypeptide(L)'
;MVVISRISLPKNQYIAHLETYKQKLQDRYQTYEAIEEMITSHVQNQDDVPYWLFTLNYGKQMTTAAIEWCSDTLREIKDWEE
;
A
#
# COMPACT_ATOMS: atom_id res chain seq x y z
N MET A 1 -5.11 16.82 -22.75
CA MET A 1 -4.82 18.04 -21.97
C MET A 1 -5.66 17.95 -20.70
N VAL A 2 -5.08 17.45 -19.61
CA VAL A 2 -5.80 17.38 -18.34
C VAL A 2 -5.78 18.79 -17.75
N VAL A 3 -6.94 19.42 -17.67
CA VAL A 3 -7.10 20.70 -17.00
C VAL A 3 -6.95 20.41 -15.51
N ILE A 4 -5.73 20.56 -14.99
CA ILE A 4 -5.51 20.61 -13.54
C ILE A 4 -6.02 21.98 -13.11
N SER A 5 -7.31 22.04 -12.80
CA SER A 5 -7.97 23.18 -12.18
C SER A 5 -7.11 23.66 -11.00
N ARG A 6 -6.79 24.96 -10.98
CA ARG A 6 -5.96 25.64 -9.97
C ARG A 6 -6.63 25.66 -8.58
N ILE A 7 -6.77 24.51 -7.96
CA ILE A 7 -6.90 24.40 -6.51
C ILE A 7 -5.62 23.69 -6.06
N SER A 8 -4.55 24.47 -5.84
CA SER A 8 -3.39 23.95 -5.15
C SER A 8 -3.83 23.70 -3.70
N LEU A 9 -3.88 22.43 -3.30
CA LEU A 9 -4.11 22.11 -1.89
C LEU A 9 -2.88 22.61 -1.09
N PRO A 10 -3.07 23.07 0.15
CA PRO A 10 -1.95 23.41 1.00
C PRO A 10 -1.10 22.15 1.30
N LYS A 11 0.21 22.33 1.49
CA LYS A 11 1.20 21.26 1.72
C LYS A 11 0.74 20.22 2.76
N ASN A 12 0.17 20.71 3.86
CA ASN A 12 -0.37 19.88 4.94
C ASN A 12 -1.50 18.92 4.49
N GLN A 13 -2.28 19.29 3.49
CA GLN A 13 -3.37 18.47 2.97
C GLN A 13 -2.86 17.33 2.10
N TYR A 14 -1.81 17.55 1.28
CA TYR A 14 -1.14 16.45 0.57
C TYR A 14 -0.53 15.44 1.54
N ILE A 15 0.13 15.93 2.59
CA ILE A 15 0.70 15.10 3.66
C ILE A 15 -0.41 14.27 4.33
N ALA A 16 -1.52 14.91 4.74
CA ALA A 16 -2.62 14.21 5.38
C ALA A 16 -3.25 13.13 4.48
N HIS A 17 -3.40 13.40 3.19
CA HIS A 17 -3.91 12.42 2.23
C HIS A 17 -2.96 11.24 2.05
N LEU A 18 -1.65 11.48 1.94
CA LEU A 18 -0.65 10.42 1.80
C LEU A 18 -0.52 9.58 3.07
N GLU A 19 -0.51 10.18 4.26
CA GLU A 19 -0.49 9.45 5.53
C GLU A 19 -1.75 8.59 5.70
N THR A 20 -2.93 9.14 5.39
CA THR A 20 -4.19 8.37 5.45
C THR A 20 -4.18 7.20 4.47
N TYR A 21 -3.65 7.41 3.27
CA TYR A 21 -3.54 6.35 2.27
C TYR A 21 -2.52 5.28 2.67
N LYS A 22 -1.34 5.70 3.16
CA LYS A 22 -0.31 4.82 3.69
C LYS A 22 -0.84 3.94 4.82
N GLN A 23 -1.61 4.49 5.76
CA GLN A 23 -2.23 3.70 6.83
C GLN A 23 -3.14 2.61 6.27
N LYS A 24 -4.02 2.94 5.31
CA LYS A 24 -4.89 1.95 4.66
C LYS A 24 -4.11 0.84 3.94
N LEU A 25 -2.95 1.18 3.36
CA LEU A 25 -2.07 0.19 2.74
C LEU A 25 -1.43 -0.73 3.79
N GLN A 26 -1.01 -0.18 4.93
CA GLN A 26 -0.45 -0.97 6.04
C GLN A 26 -1.49 -1.93 6.62
N ASP A 27 -2.72 -1.47 6.86
CA ASP A 27 -3.83 -2.31 7.33
C ASP A 27 -4.13 -3.44 6.34
N ARG A 28 -4.10 -3.14 5.04
CA ARG A 28 -4.28 -4.13 3.98
C ARG A 28 -3.14 -5.14 3.91
N TYR A 29 -1.90 -4.69 4.11
CA TYR A 29 -0.74 -5.59 4.14
C TYR A 29 -0.84 -6.57 5.31
N GLN A 30 -1.20 -6.10 6.50
CA GLN A 30 -1.44 -6.94 7.68
C GLN A 30 -2.56 -7.96 7.43
N THR A 31 -3.62 -7.55 6.73
CA THR A 31 -4.70 -8.47 6.32
C THR A 31 -4.16 -9.59 5.42
N TYR A 32 -3.28 -9.28 4.46
CA TYR A 32 -2.66 -10.29 3.62
C TYR A 32 -1.75 -11.24 4.41
N GLU A 33 -1.00 -10.74 5.39
CA GLU A 33 -0.18 -11.59 6.27
C GLU A 33 -1.04 -12.55 7.09
N ALA A 34 -2.15 -12.09 7.65
CA ALA A 34 -3.08 -12.95 8.38
C ALA A 34 -3.69 -14.05 7.49
N ILE A 35 -4.02 -13.72 6.24
CA ILE A 35 -4.52 -14.70 5.26
C ILE A 35 -3.43 -15.73 4.91
N GLU A 36 -2.19 -15.28 4.73
CA GLU A 36 -1.05 -16.16 4.45
C GLU A 36 -0.81 -17.14 5.60
N GLU A 37 -0.82 -16.64 6.83
CA GLU A 37 -0.71 -17.47 8.04
C GLU A 37 -1.84 -18.49 8.11
N MET A 38 -3.09 -18.08 7.85
CA MET A 38 -4.24 -18.99 7.83
C MET A 38 -4.10 -20.08 6.77
N ILE A 39 -3.73 -19.73 5.53
CA ILE A 39 -3.56 -20.70 4.43
C ILE A 39 -2.45 -21.70 4.76
N THR A 40 -1.30 -21.21 5.24
CA THR A 40 -0.12 -22.04 5.52
C THR A 40 -0.28 -22.92 6.75
N SER A 41 -1.08 -22.52 7.75
CA SER A 41 -1.31 -23.29 8.97
C SER A 41 -2.46 -24.30 8.87
N HIS A 42 -3.47 -24.08 8.03
CA HIS A 42 -4.69 -24.90 8.01
C HIS A 42 -4.90 -25.72 6.73
N VAL A 43 -4.19 -25.44 5.64
CA VAL A 43 -4.45 -26.12 4.36
C VAL A 43 -3.35 -27.14 4.06
N GLN A 44 -3.56 -28.38 4.52
CA GLN A 44 -2.79 -29.52 4.01
C GLN A 44 -3.48 -30.09 2.75
N ASN A 45 -2.72 -30.22 1.66
CA ASN A 45 -3.10 -30.93 0.43
C ASN A 45 -4.33 -30.39 -0.33
N GLN A 46 -4.30 -29.13 -0.76
CA GLN A 46 -5.20 -28.67 -1.83
C GLN A 46 -4.39 -28.14 -3.02
N ASP A 47 -4.75 -28.61 -4.23
CA ASP A 47 -4.08 -28.27 -5.48
C ASP A 47 -4.12 -26.76 -5.80
N ASP A 48 -5.07 -26.02 -5.21
CA ASP A 48 -5.26 -24.58 -5.43
C ASP A 48 -4.41 -23.69 -4.50
N VAL A 49 -3.81 -24.23 -3.44
CA VAL A 49 -3.00 -23.46 -2.46
C VAL A 49 -1.89 -22.65 -3.12
N PRO A 50 -1.08 -23.23 -4.05
CA PRO A 50 -0.03 -22.47 -4.72
C PRO A 50 -0.57 -21.25 -5.46
N TYR A 51 -1.69 -21.39 -6.17
CA TYR A 51 -2.30 -20.29 -6.91
C TYR A 51 -2.75 -19.15 -5.97
N TRP A 52 -3.41 -19.48 -4.86
CA TRP A 52 -3.82 -18.47 -3.87
C TRP A 52 -2.61 -17.75 -3.27
N LEU A 53 -1.55 -18.49 -2.89
CA LEU A 53 -0.32 -17.88 -2.36
C LEU A 53 0.38 -16.99 -3.40
N PHE A 54 0.38 -17.36 -4.68
CA PHE A 54 0.93 -16.49 -5.73
C PHE A 54 0.16 -15.17 -5.86
N THR A 55 -1.18 -15.23 -5.88
CA THR A 55 -2.00 -14.02 -5.97
C THR A 55 -1.89 -13.15 -4.71
N LEU A 56 -1.77 -13.77 -3.53
CA LEU A 56 -1.58 -13.08 -2.26
C LEU A 56 -0.21 -12.39 -2.21
N ASN A 57 0.85 -13.08 -2.62
CA ASN A 57 2.20 -12.52 -2.70
C ASN A 57 2.28 -11.33 -3.68
N TYR A 58 1.61 -11.41 -4.83
CA TYR A 58 1.46 -10.26 -5.72
C TYR A 58 0.78 -9.07 -5.01
N GLY A 59 -0.32 -9.33 -4.30
CA GLY A 59 -1.01 -8.31 -3.51
C GLY A 59 -0.11 -7.64 -2.45
N LYS A 60 0.70 -8.44 -1.74
CA LYS A 60 1.70 -7.96 -0.78
C LYS A 60 2.73 -7.06 -1.47
N GLN A 61 3.36 -7.52 -2.56
CA GLN A 61 4.38 -6.75 -3.29
C GLN A 61 3.84 -5.39 -3.80
N MET A 62 2.65 -5.37 -4.40
CA MET A 62 2.04 -4.12 -4.86
C MET A 62 1.73 -3.16 -3.72
N THR A 63 1.32 -3.70 -2.57
CA THR A 63 1.01 -2.90 -1.37
C THR A 63 2.28 -2.32 -0.76
N THR A 64 3.35 -3.12 -0.65
CA THR A 64 4.67 -2.68 -0.18
C THR A 64 5.23 -1.56 -1.06
N ALA A 65 5.24 -1.74 -2.38
CA ALA A 65 5.72 -0.72 -3.31
C ALA A 65 4.93 0.60 -3.18
N ALA A 66 3.62 0.53 -2.94
CA ALA A 66 2.80 1.71 -2.71
C ALA A 66 3.08 2.39 -1.35
N ILE A 67 3.41 1.63 -0.30
CA ILE A 67 3.82 2.16 1.02
C ILE A 67 5.17 2.87 0.92
N GLU A 68 6.12 2.26 0.20
CA GLU A 68 7.44 2.85 -0.08
C GLU A 68 7.27 4.17 -0.84
N TRP A 69 6.49 4.16 -1.92
CA TRP A 69 6.16 5.38 -2.67
C TRP A 69 5.54 6.46 -1.78
N CYS A 70 4.59 6.13 -0.90
CA CYS A 70 4.03 7.11 0.04
C CYS A 70 5.11 7.69 0.95
N SER A 71 6.02 6.86 1.45
CA SER A 71 7.08 7.28 2.37
C SER A 71 8.10 8.18 1.68
N ASP A 72 8.50 7.83 0.46
CA ASP A 72 9.42 8.64 -0.35
C ASP A 72 8.79 9.98 -0.73
N THR A 73 7.54 9.97 -1.20
CA THR A 73 6.81 11.19 -1.56
C THR A 73 6.61 12.09 -0.34
N LEU A 74 6.30 11.52 0.84
CA LEU A 74 6.18 12.29 2.08
C LEU A 74 7.49 12.95 2.49
N ARG A 75 8.63 12.28 2.26
CA ARG A 75 9.96 12.86 2.48
C ARG A 75 10.23 14.00 1.50
N GLU A 76 10.01 13.79 0.21
CA GLU A 76 10.17 14.83 -0.82
C GLU A 76 9.31 16.08 -0.52
N ILE A 77 8.04 15.89 -0.13
CA ILE A 77 7.15 17.00 0.22
C ILE A 77 7.65 17.77 1.45
N LYS A 78 8.19 17.06 2.46
CA LYS A 78 8.73 17.70 3.67
C LYS A 78 9.96 18.53 3.34
N ASP A 79 10.85 17.98 2.52
CA ASP A 79 12.11 18.60 2.09
C ASP A 79 11.91 19.72 1.05
N TRP A 80 10.72 19.86 0.48
CA TRP A 80 10.37 20.86 -0.55
C TRP A 80 10.33 22.33 -0.09
N GLU A 81 10.84 22.67 1.10
CA GLU A 81 10.98 24.05 1.59
C GLU A 81 12.27 24.25 2.42
N GLU A 82 13.43 24.14 1.76
CA GLU A 82 14.60 25.01 1.99
C GLU A 82 14.77 25.98 0.81
#